data_AF-A0A5J4NAW5-F1
#
_entry.id   AF-A0A5J4NAW5-F1
#
_cell.length_a   1.000
_cell.length_b   1.000
_cell.length_c   1.000
_cell.angle_alpha   90.00
_cell.angle_beta   90.00
_cell.angle_gamma   90.00
#
_symmetry.space_group_name_H-M   'P 1'
#
loop_
_entity.id
_entity.type
_entity.pdbx_description
1 polymer ?
#
loop_
_entity_poly.entity_id
_entity_poly.type
_entity_poly.pdbx_seq_one_letter_code
_entity_poly.pdbx_strand_id
1 'polypeptide(L)'
;MSMRDLLSFDLTSPLTTDASALNLSQQVQESGQPASAEGITRFSKLFEDQVTLDSLEVKQLRMLCQLLSLPTIGPSNLLRFQIWMRVRQLKAEDKLIAKEGVEQIPAWELQSLCQDRGMRSAGMTEEKLRFQLCQWLTLHLEKNVPVTLLLFSRAMHVTHALADELPLKEAIAQLPPSVSEEATARVLETTPHTELDPRTKMEVLRKEQASIKAARVQRKQELAKQKSVSESETKPVSDMLASSEVMVDTAPTLKGLPKEGNASL
;
A
#
# COMPACT_ATOMS: atom_id res chain seq x y z
N MET A 1 4.28 15.09 12.10
CA MET A 1 2.82 15.18 12.34
C MET A 1 2.10 15.45 11.03
N SER A 2 0.79 15.22 11.00
CA SER A 2 -0.06 15.56 9.86
C SER A 2 -0.68 16.95 10.05
N MET A 3 -1.05 17.65 8.97
CA MET A 3 -1.82 18.90 9.06
C MET A 3 -3.14 18.73 9.83
N ARG A 4 -3.63 17.49 9.97
CA ARG A 4 -4.79 17.11 10.78
C ARG A 4 -4.66 17.51 12.26
N ASP A 5 -3.43 17.61 12.76
CA ASP A 5 -3.11 17.84 14.18
C ASP A 5 -3.08 19.35 14.54
N LEU A 6 -3.11 20.24 13.54
CA LEU A 6 -2.99 21.71 13.70
C LEU A 6 -4.33 22.47 13.70
N LEU A 7 -5.46 21.76 13.62
CA LEU A 7 -6.77 22.33 13.25
C LEU A 7 -7.86 22.11 14.32
N SER A 8 -7.46 21.92 15.59
CA SER A 8 -8.32 21.45 16.68
C SER A 8 -8.32 22.32 17.95
N PHE A 9 -7.77 23.54 17.90
CA PHE A 9 -7.76 24.47 19.05
C PHE A 9 -8.35 25.84 18.72
N ASP A 10 -9.21 26.31 19.63
CA ASP A 10 -9.95 27.57 19.52
C ASP A 10 -9.06 28.80 19.75
N LEU A 11 -9.35 29.89 19.01
CA LEU A 11 -8.54 31.12 19.01
C LEU A 11 -9.41 32.37 18.96
N THR A 12 -9.68 32.95 20.14
CA THR A 12 -10.33 34.26 20.30
C THR A 12 -9.38 35.25 20.99
N SER A 13 -8.70 36.11 20.22
CA SER A 13 -8.16 37.42 20.63
C SER A 13 -7.57 38.18 19.43
N PRO A 14 -7.43 39.53 19.46
CA PRO A 14 -7.20 40.32 18.24
C PRO A 14 -5.75 40.80 17.99
N LEU A 15 -5.41 40.83 16.69
CA LEU A 15 -4.51 41.77 15.97
C LEU A 15 -3.31 42.41 16.71
N THR A 16 -2.08 42.09 16.31
CA THR A 16 -0.98 43.09 16.24
C THR A 16 0.21 42.68 15.33
N THR A 17 0.74 43.67 14.59
CA THR A 17 2.11 43.83 14.03
C THR A 17 2.81 42.74 13.20
N ASP A 18 3.28 43.15 12.02
CA ASP A 18 3.97 42.34 11.01
C ASP A 18 5.40 41.92 11.38
N ALA A 19 6.05 42.56 12.36
CA ALA A 19 7.36 42.13 12.86
C ALA A 19 7.37 40.67 13.35
N SER A 20 6.21 40.18 13.80
CA SER A 20 5.96 38.78 14.18
C SER A 20 6.19 37.79 13.04
N ALA A 21 6.00 38.22 11.77
CA ALA A 21 6.04 37.35 10.60
C ALA A 21 7.48 36.98 10.19
N LEU A 22 8.42 37.93 10.26
CA LEU A 22 9.83 37.67 9.96
C LEU A 22 10.45 36.72 10.99
N ASN A 23 10.20 36.98 12.29
CA ASN A 23 10.62 36.10 13.38
C ASN A 23 10.09 34.67 13.21
N LEU A 24 8.84 34.49 12.74
CA LEU A 24 8.26 33.18 12.50
C LEU A 24 8.97 32.41 11.37
N SER A 25 9.39 33.08 10.30
CA SER A 25 10.13 32.42 9.21
C SER A 25 11.51 31.91 9.67
N GLN A 26 12.24 32.71 10.45
CA GLN A 26 13.52 32.31 11.04
C GLN A 26 13.31 31.19 12.05
N GLN A 27 12.35 31.33 12.97
CA GLN A 27 12.06 30.32 13.99
C GLN A 27 11.70 28.95 13.39
N VAL A 28 10.91 28.90 12.31
CA VAL A 28 10.58 27.63 11.63
C VAL A 28 11.79 27.03 10.93
N GLN A 29 12.64 27.85 10.30
CA GLN A 29 13.85 27.37 9.60
C GLN A 29 14.96 26.93 10.54
N GLU A 30 15.12 27.58 11.70
CA GLU A 30 16.21 27.35 12.65
C GLU A 30 15.88 26.34 13.75
N SER A 31 14.63 26.32 14.24
CA SER A 31 14.25 25.44 15.38
C SER A 31 13.53 24.15 14.97
N GLY A 32 13.00 24.07 13.74
CA GLY A 32 12.18 22.95 13.27
C GLY A 32 10.85 22.74 14.02
N GLN A 33 10.49 23.63 14.96
CA GLN A 33 9.24 23.52 15.72
C GLN A 33 8.02 23.96 14.90
N PRO A 34 6.85 23.33 15.09
CA PRO A 34 5.63 23.72 14.41
C PRO A 34 5.17 25.11 14.86
N ALA A 35 5.11 26.06 13.92
CA ALA A 35 4.56 27.38 14.19
C ALA A 35 3.07 27.31 14.58
N SER A 36 2.64 28.22 15.46
CA SER A 36 1.22 28.37 15.82
C SER A 36 0.37 28.65 14.57
N ALA A 37 -0.80 28.01 14.48
CA ALA A 37 -1.72 28.12 13.35
C ALA A 37 -2.13 29.58 13.06
N GLU A 38 -2.24 30.42 14.08
CA GLU A 38 -2.52 31.86 13.93
C GLU A 38 -1.33 32.60 13.30
N GLY A 39 -0.11 32.23 13.68
CA GLY A 39 1.13 32.75 13.10
C GLY A 39 1.32 32.34 11.64
N ILE A 40 1.04 31.07 11.32
CA ILE A 40 1.01 30.57 9.92
C ILE A 40 -0.03 31.35 9.11
N THR A 41 -1.22 31.58 9.67
CA THR A 41 -2.29 32.35 9.01
C THR A 41 -1.86 33.81 8.78
N ARG A 42 -1.23 34.48 9.76
CA ARG A 42 -0.67 35.82 9.59
C ARG A 42 0.43 35.86 8.52
N PHE A 43 1.41 34.96 8.59
CA PHE A 43 2.51 34.87 7.64
C PHE A 43 2.01 34.63 6.20
N SER A 44 1.03 33.74 6.02
CA SER A 44 0.48 33.39 4.70
C SER A 44 -0.15 34.57 3.96
N LYS A 45 -0.68 35.58 4.67
CA LYS A 45 -1.30 36.78 4.06
C LYS A 45 -0.30 37.73 3.40
N LEU A 46 0.99 37.57 3.69
CA LEU A 46 2.08 38.33 3.06
C LEU A 46 2.47 37.77 1.69
N PHE A 47 1.93 36.62 1.28
CA PHE A 47 2.23 35.96 0.02
C PHE A 47 1.15 36.23 -1.01
N GLU A 48 1.47 36.99 -2.06
CA GLU A 48 0.62 37.01 -3.25
C GLU A 48 0.83 35.74 -4.08
N ASP A 49 -0.22 35.22 -4.71
CA ASP A 49 -0.12 34.02 -5.55
C ASP A 49 0.91 34.19 -6.68
N GLN A 50 1.06 35.40 -7.24
CA GLN A 50 2.03 35.71 -8.30
C GLN A 50 3.47 35.69 -7.80
N VAL A 51 3.77 36.47 -6.75
CA VAL A 51 5.10 36.52 -6.12
C VAL A 51 5.54 35.11 -5.67
N THR A 52 4.58 34.31 -5.17
CA THR A 52 4.81 32.91 -4.84
C THR A 52 5.19 32.09 -6.09
N LEU A 53 4.38 32.10 -7.16
CA LEU A 53 4.65 31.32 -8.37
C LEU A 53 5.98 31.68 -9.06
N ASP A 54 6.37 32.95 -9.06
CA ASP A 54 7.64 33.39 -9.64
C ASP A 54 8.87 32.91 -8.83
N SER A 55 8.74 32.80 -7.51
CA SER A 55 9.81 32.27 -6.64
C SER A 55 10.08 30.76 -6.80
N LEU A 56 9.13 29.98 -7.33
CA LEU A 56 9.22 28.52 -7.37
C LEU A 56 10.14 27.98 -8.48
N GLU A 57 10.88 26.92 -8.16
CA GLU A 57 11.68 26.14 -9.11
C GLU A 57 10.81 25.46 -10.19
N VAL A 58 11.41 25.19 -11.36
CA VAL A 58 10.77 24.41 -12.44
C VAL A 58 10.31 23.01 -11.97
N LYS A 59 11.03 22.40 -11.00
CA LYS A 59 10.61 21.13 -10.37
C LYS A 59 9.31 21.30 -9.57
N GLN A 60 9.23 22.34 -8.74
CA GLN A 60 8.07 22.64 -7.90
C GLN A 60 6.84 23.02 -8.76
N LEU A 61 7.05 23.81 -9.81
CA LEU A 61 6.02 24.13 -10.80
C LEU A 61 5.50 22.87 -11.51
N ARG A 62 6.39 21.92 -11.86
CA ARG A 62 5.97 20.62 -12.41
C ARG A 62 5.15 19.80 -11.40
N MET A 63 5.52 19.77 -10.12
CA MET A 63 4.72 19.09 -9.10
C MET A 63 3.32 19.71 -8.94
N LEU A 64 3.21 21.04 -8.95
CA LEU A 64 1.92 21.74 -8.95
C LEU A 64 1.07 21.41 -10.19
N CYS A 65 1.69 21.34 -11.37
CA CYS A 65 1.00 20.92 -12.59
C CYS A 65 0.48 19.48 -12.48
N GLN A 66 1.29 18.55 -11.96
CA GLN A 66 0.86 17.15 -11.73
C GLN A 66 -0.31 17.06 -10.75
N LEU A 67 -0.26 17.81 -9.64
CA LEU A 67 -1.34 17.84 -8.65
C LEU A 67 -2.66 18.36 -9.23
N LEU A 68 -2.58 19.39 -10.08
CA LEU A 68 -3.73 20.02 -10.75
C LEU A 68 -4.16 19.29 -12.04
N SER A 69 -3.58 18.13 -12.37
CA SER A 69 -3.80 17.40 -13.63
C SER A 69 -3.54 18.23 -14.91
N LEU A 70 -2.65 19.22 -14.82
CA LEU A 70 -2.24 20.11 -15.92
C LEU A 70 -1.06 19.53 -16.72
N PRO A 71 -0.91 19.89 -18.02
CA PRO A 71 0.25 19.51 -18.82
C PRO A 71 1.58 19.96 -18.18
N THR A 72 2.53 19.04 -18.04
CA THR A 72 3.84 19.26 -17.38
C THR A 72 4.97 19.65 -18.34
N ILE A 73 4.61 19.92 -19.60
CA ILE A 73 5.50 20.08 -20.75
C ILE A 73 5.50 21.55 -21.18
N GLY A 74 6.68 22.15 -21.27
CA GLY A 74 6.88 23.51 -21.75
C GLY A 74 7.94 24.29 -20.96
N PRO A 75 8.19 25.56 -21.31
CA PRO A 75 9.03 26.46 -20.52
C PRO A 75 8.37 26.81 -19.18
N SER A 76 9.18 27.19 -18.19
CA SER A 76 8.72 27.57 -16.84
C SER A 76 7.59 28.60 -16.82
N ASN A 77 7.66 29.60 -17.70
CA ASN A 77 6.66 30.67 -17.80
C ASN A 77 5.30 30.16 -18.29
N LEU A 78 5.26 29.10 -19.12
CA LEU A 78 4.01 28.46 -19.53
C LEU A 78 3.37 27.71 -18.35
N LEU A 79 4.19 26.98 -17.57
CA LEU A 79 3.72 26.28 -16.37
C LEU A 79 3.15 27.27 -15.33
N ARG A 80 3.83 28.40 -15.09
CA ARG A 80 3.31 29.49 -14.23
C ARG A 80 1.99 30.04 -14.73
N PHE A 81 1.86 30.32 -16.03
CA PHE A 81 0.61 30.80 -16.62
C PHE A 81 -0.54 29.79 -16.50
N GLN A 82 -0.27 28.51 -16.73
CA GLN A 82 -1.26 27.43 -16.57
C GLN A 82 -1.74 27.31 -15.12
N ILE A 83 -0.81 27.32 -14.15
CA ILE A 83 -1.16 27.28 -12.72
C ILE A 83 -1.94 28.54 -12.33
N TRP A 84 -1.51 29.74 -12.76
CA TRP A 84 -2.24 30.98 -12.48
C TRP A 84 -3.68 30.97 -13.02
N MET A 85 -3.87 30.49 -14.25
CA MET A 85 -5.22 30.34 -14.83
C MET A 85 -6.07 29.35 -14.04
N ARG A 86 -5.53 28.19 -13.61
CA ARG A 86 -6.29 27.23 -12.78
C ARG A 86 -6.58 27.80 -11.40
N VAL A 87 -5.64 28.49 -10.76
CA VAL A 87 -5.84 29.20 -9.47
C VAL A 87 -6.94 30.25 -9.60
N ARG A 88 -6.95 31.06 -10.67
CA ARG A 88 -8.01 32.03 -10.95
C ARG A 88 -9.38 31.36 -11.13
N GLN A 89 -9.43 30.20 -11.78
CA GLN A 89 -10.66 29.42 -11.95
C GLN A 89 -11.15 28.83 -10.61
N LEU A 90 -10.28 28.17 -9.84
CA LEU A 90 -10.59 27.65 -8.50
C LEU A 90 -11.14 28.77 -7.58
N LYS A 91 -10.56 29.98 -7.65
CA LYS A 91 -11.05 31.15 -6.89
C LYS A 91 -12.45 31.64 -7.30
N ALA A 92 -12.91 31.33 -8.51
CA ALA A 92 -14.28 31.62 -8.94
C ALA A 92 -15.24 30.49 -8.50
N GLU A 93 -14.84 29.23 -8.69
CA GLU A 93 -15.58 28.04 -8.25
C GLU A 93 -15.83 28.06 -6.73
N ASP A 94 -14.82 28.34 -5.91
CA ASP A 94 -14.95 28.42 -4.45
C ASP A 94 -15.99 29.47 -4.00
N LYS A 95 -16.10 30.58 -4.75
CA LYS A 95 -17.09 31.66 -4.50
C LYS A 95 -18.48 31.34 -5.03
N LEU A 96 -18.63 30.29 -5.84
CA LEU A 96 -19.92 29.74 -6.24
C LEU A 96 -20.39 28.71 -5.21
N ILE A 97 -19.52 27.73 -4.91
CA ILE A 97 -19.69 26.70 -3.88
C ILE A 97 -20.06 27.31 -2.51
N ALA A 98 -19.41 28.41 -2.11
CA ALA A 98 -19.71 29.08 -0.84
C ALA A 98 -21.06 29.83 -0.81
N LYS A 99 -21.73 30.03 -1.95
CA LYS A 99 -23.10 30.58 -2.03
C LYS A 99 -24.16 29.48 -2.06
N GLU A 100 -23.84 28.35 -2.69
CA GLU A 100 -24.74 27.20 -2.83
C GLU A 100 -24.71 26.31 -1.59
N GLY A 101 -23.55 26.20 -0.92
CA GLY A 101 -23.36 25.43 0.30
C GLY A 101 -22.95 23.99 0.04
N VAL A 102 -21.92 23.52 0.75
CA VAL A 102 -21.28 22.20 0.54
C VAL A 102 -22.25 21.02 0.73
N GLU A 103 -23.31 21.20 1.54
CA GLU A 103 -24.33 20.17 1.76
C GLU A 103 -25.27 19.95 0.56
N GLN A 104 -25.40 20.93 -0.35
CA GLN A 104 -26.24 20.78 -1.56
C GLN A 104 -25.50 20.10 -2.73
N ILE A 105 -24.19 19.90 -2.62
CA ILE A 105 -23.35 19.35 -3.69
C ILE A 105 -23.47 17.82 -3.73
N PRO A 106 -23.75 17.19 -4.89
CA PRO A 106 -23.88 15.75 -5.01
C PRO A 106 -22.54 15.02 -4.93
N ALA A 107 -22.54 13.78 -4.45
CA ALA A 107 -21.34 13.00 -4.14
C ALA A 107 -20.35 12.81 -5.32
N TRP A 108 -20.84 12.76 -6.56
CA TRP A 108 -19.98 12.64 -7.75
C TRP A 108 -19.21 13.93 -8.04
N GLU A 109 -19.86 15.09 -7.87
CA GLU A 109 -19.25 16.40 -8.08
C GLU A 109 -18.28 16.73 -6.94
N LEU A 110 -18.66 16.38 -5.71
CA LEU A 110 -17.84 16.51 -4.52
C LEU A 110 -16.47 15.81 -4.67
N GLN A 111 -16.42 14.65 -5.35
CA GLN A 111 -15.14 13.99 -5.66
C GLN A 111 -14.29 14.79 -6.67
N SER A 112 -14.90 15.34 -7.73
CA SER A 112 -14.19 16.18 -8.70
C SER A 112 -13.67 17.46 -8.05
N LEU A 113 -14.52 18.19 -7.33
CA LEU A 113 -14.15 19.44 -6.65
C LEU A 113 -13.00 19.25 -5.66
N CYS A 114 -12.96 18.11 -4.97
CA CYS A 114 -11.83 17.74 -4.12
C CYS A 114 -10.56 17.45 -4.93
N GLN A 115 -10.65 16.67 -6.00
CA GLN A 115 -9.52 16.36 -6.89
C GLN A 115 -8.93 17.62 -7.54
N ASP A 116 -9.78 18.52 -8.03
CA ASP A 116 -9.43 19.81 -8.65
C ASP A 116 -8.63 20.73 -7.71
N ARG A 117 -8.83 20.59 -6.40
CA ARG A 117 -8.12 21.33 -5.34
C ARG A 117 -6.89 20.59 -4.83
N GLY A 118 -6.46 19.54 -5.53
CA GLY A 118 -5.32 18.69 -5.14
C GLY A 118 -5.56 17.87 -3.87
N MET A 119 -6.82 17.51 -3.58
CA MET A 119 -7.16 16.65 -2.43
C MET A 119 -7.35 15.20 -2.86
N ARG A 120 -7.11 14.27 -1.93
CA ARG A 120 -7.26 12.83 -2.16
C ARG A 120 -8.74 12.45 -2.17
N SER A 121 -9.38 12.53 -3.33
CA SER A 121 -10.79 12.17 -3.53
C SER A 121 -11.04 10.65 -3.45
N ALA A 122 -10.16 9.85 -4.06
CA ALA A 122 -10.35 8.41 -4.18
C ALA A 122 -10.30 7.66 -2.84
N GLY A 123 -11.32 6.81 -2.61
CA GLY A 123 -11.41 5.92 -1.46
C GLY A 123 -11.86 6.57 -0.13
N MET A 124 -12.53 7.72 -0.17
CA MET A 124 -13.04 8.40 1.03
C MET A 124 -14.57 8.36 1.13
N THR A 125 -15.10 8.47 2.36
CA THR A 125 -16.54 8.65 2.60
C THR A 125 -16.96 10.08 2.27
N GLU A 126 -18.21 10.26 1.86
CA GLU A 126 -18.78 11.55 1.44
C GLU A 126 -18.63 12.64 2.52
N GLU A 127 -18.82 12.27 3.79
CA GLU A 127 -18.64 13.16 4.96
C GLU A 127 -17.22 13.73 5.03
N LYS A 128 -16.20 12.90 4.74
CA LYS A 128 -14.78 13.29 4.77
C LYS A 128 -14.44 14.21 3.60
N LEU A 129 -15.11 14.04 2.47
CA LEU A 129 -14.97 14.93 1.31
C LEU A 129 -15.66 16.28 1.57
N ARG A 130 -16.87 16.31 2.16
CA ARG A 130 -17.52 17.55 2.61
C ARG A 130 -16.67 18.29 3.64
N PHE A 131 -16.14 17.58 4.64
CA PHE A 131 -15.23 18.17 5.63
C PHE A 131 -13.96 18.77 4.99
N GLN A 132 -13.33 18.07 4.03
CA GLN A 132 -12.16 18.58 3.31
C GLN A 132 -12.47 19.82 2.46
N LEU A 133 -13.62 19.84 1.77
CA LEU A 133 -14.03 20.98 0.94
C LEU A 133 -14.40 22.19 1.82
N CYS A 134 -15.15 21.97 2.90
CA CYS A 134 -15.47 23.00 3.90
C CYS A 134 -14.20 23.61 4.50
N GLN A 135 -13.26 22.78 4.96
CA GLN A 135 -11.97 23.20 5.48
C GLN A 135 -11.16 24.05 4.48
N TRP A 136 -11.15 23.67 3.19
CA TRP A 136 -10.52 24.47 2.13
C TRP A 136 -11.17 25.84 1.98
N LEU A 137 -12.51 25.90 1.95
CA LEU A 137 -13.26 27.14 1.81
C LEU A 137 -13.05 28.07 3.01
N THR A 138 -13.04 27.55 4.24
CA THR A 138 -12.66 28.31 5.44
C THR A 138 -11.25 28.89 5.34
N LEU A 139 -10.27 28.11 4.89
CA LEU A 139 -8.88 28.58 4.74
C LEU A 139 -8.75 29.66 3.66
N HIS A 140 -9.35 29.46 2.49
CA HIS A 140 -9.28 30.42 1.38
C HIS A 140 -10.14 31.68 1.62
N LEU A 141 -11.42 31.53 2.02
CA LEU A 141 -12.39 32.63 2.03
C LEU A 141 -12.45 33.38 3.37
N GLU A 142 -12.43 32.68 4.51
CA GLU A 142 -12.44 33.34 5.83
C GLU A 142 -11.03 33.73 6.25
N LYS A 143 -10.10 32.76 6.29
CA LYS A 143 -8.73 33.00 6.76
C LYS A 143 -7.88 33.75 5.74
N ASN A 144 -8.35 33.87 4.49
CA ASN A 144 -7.69 34.59 3.39
C ASN A 144 -6.28 34.05 3.09
N VAL A 145 -6.11 32.72 3.16
CA VAL A 145 -4.85 32.05 2.81
C VAL A 145 -4.74 31.95 1.27
N PRO A 146 -3.57 32.26 0.66
CA PRO A 146 -3.39 32.17 -0.79
C PRO A 146 -3.58 30.76 -1.34
N VAL A 147 -4.28 30.65 -2.46
CA VAL A 147 -4.63 29.35 -3.07
C VAL A 147 -3.38 28.65 -3.59
N THR A 148 -2.41 29.38 -4.16
CA THR A 148 -1.11 28.80 -4.55
C THR A 148 -0.39 28.16 -3.35
N LEU A 149 -0.44 28.77 -2.17
CA LEU A 149 0.22 28.25 -0.97
C LEU A 149 -0.48 27.00 -0.43
N LEU A 150 -1.82 26.97 -0.44
CA LEU A 150 -2.60 25.78 -0.07
C LEU A 150 -2.34 24.60 -1.02
N LEU A 151 -2.25 24.86 -2.34
CA LEU A 151 -1.89 23.86 -3.35
C LEU A 151 -0.44 23.38 -3.19
N PHE A 152 0.50 24.27 -2.90
CA PHE A 152 1.91 23.92 -2.70
C PHE A 152 2.10 23.03 -1.46
N SER A 153 1.45 23.35 -0.35
CA SER A 153 1.42 22.52 0.85
C SER A 153 0.92 21.10 0.56
N ARG A 154 -0.14 20.97 -0.25
CA ARG A 154 -0.67 19.66 -0.70
C ARG A 154 0.28 18.92 -1.63
N ALA A 155 0.92 19.61 -2.58
CA ALA A 155 1.91 19.01 -3.47
C ALA A 155 3.09 18.42 -2.67
N MET A 156 3.61 19.17 -1.70
CA MET A 156 4.69 18.72 -0.82
C MET A 156 4.29 17.49 0.01
N HIS A 157 3.07 17.46 0.56
CA HIS A 157 2.54 16.28 1.27
C HIS A 157 2.41 15.05 0.38
N VAL A 158 1.95 15.20 -0.88
CA VAL A 158 1.89 14.08 -1.84
C VAL A 158 3.28 13.59 -2.21
N THR A 159 4.26 14.49 -2.41
CA THR A 159 5.65 14.06 -2.66
C THR A 159 6.29 13.35 -1.47
N HIS A 160 5.99 13.78 -0.23
CA HIS A 160 6.54 13.11 0.96
C HIS A 160 5.99 11.70 1.10
N ALA A 161 4.67 11.51 0.97
CA ALA A 161 4.05 10.19 1.01
C ALA A 161 4.58 9.24 -0.08
N LEU A 162 4.88 9.76 -1.28
CA LEU A 162 5.54 8.98 -2.34
C LEU A 162 7.03 8.72 -2.07
N ALA A 163 7.70 9.60 -1.32
CA ALA A 163 9.09 9.42 -0.90
C ALA A 163 9.22 8.37 0.21
N ASP A 164 8.31 8.33 1.19
CA ASP A 164 8.27 7.33 2.27
C ASP A 164 8.06 5.90 1.73
N GLU A 165 7.32 5.78 0.63
CA GLU A 165 7.05 4.54 -0.09
C GLU A 165 8.28 3.97 -0.84
N LEU A 166 9.30 4.78 -1.13
CA LEU A 166 10.50 4.35 -1.87
C LEU A 166 11.44 3.49 -1.00
N PRO A 167 11.84 3.89 0.23
CA PRO A 167 12.56 3.04 1.17
C PRO A 167 11.87 1.70 1.44
N LEU A 168 10.54 1.66 1.50
CA LEU A 168 9.81 0.40 1.71
C LEU A 168 9.97 -0.55 0.51
N LYS A 169 9.88 -0.03 -0.72
CA LYS A 169 10.07 -0.83 -1.95
C LYS A 169 11.51 -1.29 -2.11
N GLU A 170 12.48 -0.43 -1.77
CA GLU A 170 13.90 -0.77 -1.76
C GLU A 170 14.22 -1.84 -0.69
N ALA A 171 13.68 -1.71 0.53
CA ALA A 171 13.84 -2.73 1.57
C ALA A 171 13.25 -4.09 1.15
N ILE A 172 12.07 -4.10 0.49
CA ILE A 172 11.47 -5.31 -0.07
C ILE A 172 12.32 -5.90 -1.21
N ALA A 173 12.97 -5.08 -2.03
CA ALA A 173 13.89 -5.53 -3.07
C ALA A 173 15.20 -6.13 -2.51
N GLN A 174 15.62 -5.71 -1.31
CA GLN A 174 16.80 -6.22 -0.61
C GLN A 174 16.53 -7.44 0.29
N LEU A 175 15.29 -7.91 0.41
CA LEU A 175 14.97 -9.13 1.16
C LEU A 175 15.57 -10.38 0.49
N PRO A 176 16.21 -11.30 1.23
CA PRO A 176 16.77 -12.52 0.66
C PRO A 176 15.65 -13.43 0.11
N PRO A 177 15.91 -14.18 -0.98
CA PRO A 177 14.87 -14.88 -1.73
C PRO A 177 14.09 -15.88 -0.89
N SER A 178 14.71 -16.56 0.07
CA SER A 178 14.05 -17.50 0.99
C SER A 178 12.91 -16.88 1.78
N VAL A 179 13.02 -15.62 2.20
CA VAL A 179 11.98 -14.90 2.95
C VAL A 179 10.89 -14.40 2.00
N SER A 180 11.26 -14.01 0.78
CA SER A 180 10.31 -13.64 -0.27
C SER A 180 9.44 -14.85 -0.70
N GLU A 181 10.06 -16.02 -0.90
CA GLU A 181 9.35 -17.26 -1.22
C GLU A 181 8.38 -17.66 -0.09
N GLU A 182 8.81 -17.64 1.17
CA GLU A 182 7.92 -17.92 2.31
C GLU A 182 6.76 -16.91 2.42
N ALA A 183 7.02 -15.62 2.20
CA ALA A 183 5.97 -14.60 2.17
C ALA A 183 4.96 -14.86 1.03
N THR A 184 5.42 -15.21 -0.18
CA THR A 184 4.51 -15.54 -1.28
C THR A 184 3.70 -16.81 -1.03
N ALA A 185 4.26 -17.81 -0.35
CA ALA A 185 3.52 -19.02 0.04
C ALA A 185 2.38 -18.69 1.02
N ARG A 186 2.68 -17.96 2.11
CA ARG A 186 1.67 -17.52 3.09
C ARG A 186 0.59 -16.62 2.48
N VAL A 187 0.92 -15.80 1.48
CA VAL A 187 -0.07 -15.03 0.71
C VAL A 187 -0.96 -15.96 -0.12
N LEU A 188 -0.40 -16.92 -0.85
CA LEU A 188 -1.19 -17.89 -1.64
C LEU A 188 -2.13 -18.74 -0.77
N GLU A 189 -1.71 -19.11 0.44
CA GLU A 189 -2.51 -19.85 1.42
C GLU A 189 -3.68 -19.03 1.99
N THR A 190 -3.57 -17.70 2.01
CA THR A 190 -4.58 -16.80 2.59
C THR A 190 -5.47 -16.10 1.57
N THR A 191 -5.04 -15.98 0.31
CA THR A 191 -5.86 -15.45 -0.80
C THR A 191 -6.98 -16.42 -1.22
N PRO A 192 -8.23 -15.97 -1.38
CA PRO A 192 -9.30 -16.78 -1.94
C PRO A 192 -8.95 -17.31 -3.34
N HIS A 193 -9.14 -18.62 -3.57
CA HIS A 193 -8.74 -19.29 -4.81
C HIS A 193 -9.42 -18.75 -6.10
N THR A 194 -10.46 -17.93 -5.95
CA THR A 194 -11.19 -17.26 -7.05
C THR A 194 -10.42 -16.07 -7.64
N GLU A 195 -9.48 -15.49 -6.91
CA GLU A 195 -8.79 -14.24 -7.28
C GLU A 195 -7.39 -14.47 -7.90
N LEU A 196 -6.94 -15.73 -7.98
CA LEU A 196 -5.61 -16.10 -8.46
C LEU A 196 -5.59 -16.40 -9.97
N ASP A 197 -4.75 -15.69 -10.73
CA ASP A 197 -4.53 -15.97 -12.16
C ASP A 197 -4.14 -17.45 -12.37
N PRO A 198 -4.87 -18.22 -13.20
CA PRO A 198 -4.54 -19.59 -13.56
C PRO A 198 -3.09 -19.81 -14.02
N ARG A 199 -2.46 -18.81 -14.66
CA ARG A 199 -1.04 -18.88 -15.06
C ARG A 199 -0.11 -18.93 -13.85
N THR A 200 -0.32 -18.05 -12.87
CA THR A 200 0.45 -18.00 -11.62
C THR A 200 0.30 -19.30 -10.84
N LYS A 201 -0.92 -19.84 -10.77
CA LYS A 201 -1.21 -21.14 -10.15
C LYS A 201 -0.43 -22.29 -10.79
N MET A 202 -0.36 -22.33 -12.13
CA MET A 202 0.39 -23.35 -12.86
C MET A 202 1.90 -23.28 -12.62
N GLU A 203 2.47 -22.06 -12.53
CA GLU A 203 3.91 -21.89 -12.30
C GLU A 203 4.32 -22.26 -10.86
N VAL A 204 3.52 -21.92 -9.85
CA VAL A 204 3.77 -22.34 -8.45
C VAL A 204 3.75 -23.87 -8.33
N LEU A 205 2.72 -24.53 -8.86
CA LEU A 205 2.63 -26.00 -8.86
C LEU A 205 3.78 -26.64 -9.64
N ARG A 206 4.28 -26.00 -10.71
CA ARG A 206 5.45 -26.46 -11.47
C ARG A 206 6.72 -26.40 -10.63
N LYS A 207 6.95 -25.31 -9.88
CA LYS A 207 8.08 -25.14 -8.97
C LYS A 207 8.04 -26.14 -7.80
N GLU A 208 6.88 -26.31 -7.17
CA GLU A 208 6.68 -27.29 -6.10
C GLU A 208 7.00 -28.72 -6.60
N GLN A 209 6.44 -29.12 -7.74
CA GLN A 209 6.76 -30.42 -8.35
C GLN A 209 8.24 -30.57 -8.71
N ALA A 210 8.94 -29.50 -9.09
CA ALA A 210 10.37 -29.54 -9.37
C ALA A 210 11.18 -29.77 -8.07
N SER A 211 10.85 -29.07 -6.99
CA SER A 211 11.44 -29.28 -5.66
C SER A 211 11.23 -30.72 -5.15
N ILE A 212 10.00 -31.23 -5.22
CA ILE A 212 9.66 -32.62 -4.85
C ILE A 212 10.45 -33.64 -5.70
N LYS A 213 10.64 -33.38 -7.00
CA LYS A 213 11.47 -34.24 -7.88
C LYS A 213 12.95 -34.18 -7.48
N ALA A 214 13.50 -33.00 -7.22
CA ALA A 214 14.89 -32.84 -6.78
C ALA A 214 15.18 -33.56 -5.45
N ALA A 215 14.34 -33.35 -4.43
CA ALA A 215 14.47 -34.02 -3.13
C ALA A 215 14.35 -35.55 -3.25
N ARG A 216 13.45 -36.05 -4.12
CA ARG A 216 13.33 -37.50 -4.41
C ARG A 216 14.56 -38.06 -5.12
N VAL A 217 15.24 -37.30 -5.98
CA VAL A 217 16.50 -37.71 -6.62
C VAL A 217 17.65 -37.72 -5.62
N GLN A 218 17.80 -36.66 -4.81
CA GLN A 218 18.82 -36.58 -3.76
C GLN A 218 18.69 -37.75 -2.76
N ARG A 219 17.49 -38.00 -2.24
CA ARG A 219 17.23 -39.14 -1.33
C ARG A 219 17.54 -40.50 -1.96
N LYS A 220 17.31 -40.67 -3.28
CA LYS A 220 17.71 -41.89 -4.00
C LYS A 220 19.23 -42.02 -4.14
N GLN A 221 19.93 -40.92 -4.42
CA GLN A 221 21.40 -40.91 -4.52
C GLN A 221 22.06 -41.18 -3.16
N GLU A 222 21.49 -40.66 -2.07
CA GLU A 222 21.97 -40.91 -0.71
C GLU A 222 21.74 -42.37 -0.28
N LEU A 223 20.56 -42.93 -0.54
CA LEU A 223 20.29 -44.36 -0.31
C LEU A 223 21.19 -45.27 -1.15
N ALA A 224 21.55 -44.87 -2.37
CA ALA A 224 22.52 -45.59 -3.21
C ALA A 224 23.94 -45.55 -2.62
N LYS A 225 24.39 -44.38 -2.14
CA LYS A 225 25.68 -44.22 -1.45
C LYS A 225 25.75 -45.07 -0.18
N GLN A 226 24.70 -45.03 0.65
CA GLN A 226 24.60 -45.85 1.85
C GLN A 226 24.66 -47.36 1.53
N LYS A 227 23.98 -47.81 0.46
CA LYS A 227 24.09 -49.20 0.00
C LYS A 227 25.50 -49.58 -0.45
N SER A 228 26.17 -48.73 -1.23
CA SER A 228 27.55 -48.99 -1.67
C SER A 228 28.58 -49.03 -0.53
N VAL A 229 28.26 -48.42 0.63
CA VAL A 229 29.08 -48.55 1.86
C VAL A 229 28.75 -49.84 2.63
N SER A 230 27.50 -50.32 2.58
CA SER A 230 27.13 -51.61 3.19
C SER A 230 27.53 -52.84 2.38
N GLU A 231 27.79 -52.72 1.08
CA GLU A 231 28.15 -53.85 0.19
C GLU A 231 29.66 -54.12 0.11
N SER A 232 30.52 -53.28 0.72
CA SER A 232 31.97 -53.54 0.84
C SER A 232 32.33 -54.50 1.99
N GLU A 233 31.39 -54.89 2.84
CA GLU A 233 31.58 -55.86 3.91
C GLU A 233 30.69 -57.10 3.72
N THR A 234 31.30 -58.30 3.76
CA THR A 234 30.70 -59.66 3.80
C THR A 234 30.10 -60.27 2.51
N LYS A 235 30.87 -61.19 1.89
CA LYS A 235 30.44 -62.43 1.16
C LYS A 235 31.68 -63.16 0.58
N PRO A 236 31.60 -64.43 0.09
CA PRO A 236 30.54 -65.45 0.20
C PRO A 236 31.00 -66.90 0.56
N VAL A 237 30.10 -67.74 1.12
CA VAL A 237 30.10 -69.23 1.10
C VAL A 237 28.61 -69.65 1.20
N SER A 238 27.95 -70.23 0.18
CA SER A 238 27.91 -71.61 -0.35
C SER A 238 27.11 -72.63 0.47
N ASP A 239 25.91 -73.02 0.01
CA ASP A 239 25.58 -74.40 -0.46
C ASP A 239 24.06 -74.66 -0.68
N MET A 240 23.76 -75.51 -1.69
CA MET A 240 22.63 -76.48 -1.90
C MET A 240 21.18 -76.15 -1.43
N LEU A 241 20.07 -76.56 -2.10
CA LEU A 241 19.81 -77.40 -3.28
C LEU A 241 18.48 -76.96 -3.97
N ALA A 242 18.08 -77.56 -5.10
CA ALA A 242 16.86 -77.22 -5.84
C ALA A 242 16.01 -78.43 -6.29
N SER A 243 14.72 -78.20 -6.55
CA SER A 243 13.70 -79.14 -7.10
C SER A 243 13.28 -80.32 -6.19
N SER A 244 12.08 -80.90 -6.27
CA SER A 244 10.77 -80.48 -6.86
C SER A 244 9.71 -81.54 -6.52
N GLU A 245 8.53 -81.19 -5.97
CA GLU A 245 7.26 -81.94 -6.17
C GLU A 245 6.03 -81.23 -5.54
N VAL A 246 4.81 -81.72 -5.84
CA VAL A 246 3.51 -81.06 -5.56
C VAL A 246 2.54 -82.03 -4.88
N MET A 247 1.85 -81.63 -3.81
CA MET A 247 0.81 -82.44 -3.14
C MET A 247 -0.48 -81.66 -2.81
N VAL A 248 -1.37 -81.61 -3.80
CA VAL A 248 -2.83 -81.85 -3.79
C VAL A 248 -3.68 -81.46 -2.55
N ASP A 249 -4.77 -80.71 -2.82
CA ASP A 249 -5.93 -80.47 -1.95
C ASP A 249 -6.94 -81.65 -1.98
N THR A 250 -7.46 -82.10 -0.83
CA THR A 250 -8.61 -83.02 -0.72
C THR A 250 -9.32 -82.93 0.65
N ALA A 251 -10.44 -82.20 0.72
CA ALA A 251 -11.49 -82.30 1.76
C ALA A 251 -12.43 -83.52 1.50
N PRO A 252 -13.38 -83.97 2.37
CA PRO A 252 -14.15 -83.27 3.43
C PRO A 252 -13.96 -83.95 4.83
N THR A 253 -14.82 -83.98 5.87
CA THR A 253 -16.29 -83.79 6.08
C THR A 253 -16.62 -83.50 7.56
N LEU A 254 -17.90 -83.24 7.90
CA LEU A 254 -18.38 -82.90 9.27
C LEU A 254 -19.45 -83.87 9.81
N LYS A 255 -19.52 -84.06 11.14
CA LYS A 255 -20.75 -84.43 11.88
C LYS A 255 -20.63 -84.27 13.41
N GLY A 256 -21.65 -83.70 14.08
CA GLY A 256 -21.80 -83.79 15.55
C GLY A 256 -22.41 -82.58 16.27
N LEU A 257 -23.74 -82.61 16.49
CA LEU A 257 -24.47 -81.87 17.56
C LEU A 257 -25.16 -82.94 18.46
N PRO A 258 -25.69 -82.67 19.68
CA PRO A 258 -26.36 -81.44 20.14
C PRO A 258 -25.66 -80.82 21.39
N LYS A 259 -26.21 -79.97 22.27
CA LYS A 259 -27.61 -79.55 22.56
C LYS A 259 -27.66 -78.12 23.15
N GLU A 260 -28.88 -77.57 23.28
CA GLU A 260 -29.17 -76.29 23.92
C GLU A 260 -29.16 -76.35 25.47
N GLY A 261 -28.96 -75.21 26.14
CA GLY A 261 -29.07 -75.03 27.59
C GLY A 261 -29.26 -73.55 27.95
N ASN A 262 -30.39 -73.22 28.59
CA ASN A 262 -30.93 -71.84 28.65
C ASN A 262 -30.33 -70.95 29.77
N ALA A 263 -30.62 -69.65 29.68
CA ALA A 263 -30.16 -68.55 30.53
C ALA A 263 -30.53 -68.63 32.04
N SER A 264 -29.91 -67.76 32.84
CA SER A 264 -30.60 -66.95 33.87
C SER A 264 -29.77 -65.76 34.37
N LEU A 265 -30.44 -64.60 34.45
CA LEU A 265 -30.21 -63.44 35.33
C LEU A 265 -28.78 -62.88 35.45
#